data_AF-A0A4Z0BZ31-F1
#
_entry.id   AF-A0A4Z0BZ31-F1
#
_cell.length_a   1.000
_cell.length_b   1.000
_cell.length_c   1.000
_cell.angle_alpha   90.00
_cell.angle_beta   90.00
_cell.angle_gamma   90.00
#
_symmetry.space_group_name_H-M   'P 1'
#
loop_
_entity.id
_entity.type
_entity.pdbx_description
1 polymer ?
#
loop_
_entity_poly.entity_id
_entity_poly.type
_entity_poly.pdbx_seq_one_letter_code
_entity_poly.pdbx_strand_id
1 'polypeptide(L)'
;MARRIAPAASAPWLWAALGGLVGLVLAWVLALPAPWLANQVGQASGGQVQLQDARGTVWNGSAQLVLSGGAGSHDATALPTRLSWRLRPAWGGLHVELSTECCIPTPVALEWRPRWHGASLRVGDGQSQWPAAILSGLGTPWNTLQLDGDLALQTTALALDWAEGRFTMAGGAQLTAQRLASRISTLRPLGSYRVDLTGGASPRVQLSTLEGALQLKGNGQWVGQRLRFTGEASAAPDREAALANLLNIIGRRNGARSIITIG
;
A
#
# COMPACT_ATOMS: atom_id res chain seq x y z
N MET A 1 17.63 65.94 44.08
CA MET A 1 18.04 64.52 44.11
C MET A 1 17.02 63.70 43.34
N ALA A 2 17.33 63.30 42.09
CA ALA A 2 16.46 62.42 41.30
C ALA A 2 16.90 60.96 41.49
N ARG A 3 16.04 60.16 42.11
CA ARG A 3 16.28 58.72 42.33
C ARG A 3 15.96 57.99 41.03
N ARG A 4 17.00 57.50 40.33
CA ARG A 4 16.82 56.59 39.19
C ARG A 4 16.36 55.24 39.74
N ILE A 5 15.14 54.84 39.40
CA ILE A 5 14.65 53.49 39.64
C ILE A 5 15.23 52.63 38.52
N ALA A 6 16.16 51.73 38.86
CA ALA A 6 16.64 50.73 37.91
C ALA A 6 15.48 49.77 37.61
N PRO A 7 15.20 49.44 36.34
CA PRO A 7 14.20 48.43 36.02
C PRO A 7 14.65 47.10 36.63
N ALA A 8 13.78 46.48 37.43
CA ALA A 8 13.99 45.10 37.86
C ALA A 8 14.07 44.23 36.60
N ALA A 9 15.26 43.72 36.30
CA ALA A 9 15.43 42.74 35.25
C ALA A 9 14.56 41.54 35.61
N SER A 10 13.45 41.35 34.90
CA SER A 10 12.63 40.15 34.99
C SER A 10 13.55 38.96 34.73
N ALA A 11 13.74 38.13 35.75
CA ALA A 11 14.66 37.01 35.70
C ALA A 11 14.38 36.17 34.43
N PRO A 12 15.42 35.71 33.70
CA PRO A 12 15.28 34.99 32.42
C PRO A 12 14.64 33.60 32.57
N TRP A 13 14.02 33.30 33.72
CA TRP A 13 13.36 32.05 34.04
C TRP A 13 12.20 31.73 33.10
N LEU A 14 11.49 32.75 32.59
CA LEU A 14 10.46 32.55 31.56
C LEU A 14 11.06 31.99 30.26
N TRP A 15 12.20 32.52 29.83
CA TRP A 15 12.91 32.04 28.64
C TRP A 15 13.56 30.68 28.85
N ALA A 16 14.07 30.41 30.05
CA ALA A 16 14.58 29.10 30.44
C ALA A 16 13.45 28.05 30.49
N ALA A 17 12.28 28.40 31.03
CA ALA A 17 11.11 27.51 31.07
C ALA A 17 10.56 27.25 29.66
N LEU A 18 10.45 28.28 28.82
CA LEU A 18 10.06 28.13 27.41
C LEU A 18 11.07 27.27 26.64
N GLY A 19 12.37 27.55 26.79
CA GLY A 19 13.43 26.75 26.17
C GLY A 19 13.43 25.30 26.64
N GLY A 20 13.21 25.06 27.94
CA GLY A 20 13.07 23.73 28.52
C GLY A 20 11.86 22.98 27.98
N LEU A 21 10.71 23.66 27.86
CA LEU A 21 9.48 23.07 27.30
C LEU A 21 9.65 22.73 25.82
N VAL A 22 10.22 23.64 25.03
CA VAL A 22 10.52 23.40 23.61
C VAL A 22 11.51 22.25 23.46
N GLY A 23 12.58 22.21 24.27
CA GLY A 23 13.55 21.13 24.28
C GLY A 23 12.94 19.77 24.63
N LEU A 24 12.04 19.74 25.62
CA LEU A 24 11.32 18.53 26.02
C LEU A 24 10.40 18.04 24.90
N VAL A 25 9.61 18.92 24.30
CA VAL A 25 8.74 18.58 23.16
C VAL A 25 9.57 18.06 21.99
N LEU A 26 10.68 18.73 21.65
CA LEU A 26 11.56 18.31 20.57
C LEU A 26 12.18 16.95 20.84
N ALA A 27 12.69 16.72 22.06
CA ALA A 27 13.22 15.43 22.46
C ALA A 27 12.18 14.32 22.36
N TRP A 28 10.94 14.60 22.76
CA TRP A 28 9.83 13.65 22.68
C TRP A 28 9.45 13.31 21.23
N VAL A 29 9.43 14.30 20.33
CA VAL A 29 9.17 14.09 18.90
C VAL A 29 10.30 13.30 18.24
N LEU A 30 11.55 13.59 18.59
CA LEU A 30 12.72 12.87 18.06
C LEU A 30 12.82 11.44 18.60
N ALA A 31 12.33 11.19 19.82
CA ALA A 31 12.32 9.88 20.45
C ALA A 31 10.96 9.14 20.35
N LEU A 32 10.07 9.58 19.45
CA LEU A 32 8.72 9.02 19.36
C LEU A 32 8.77 7.52 19.01
N PRO A 33 8.12 6.64 19.79
CA PRO A 33 8.31 5.20 19.68
C PRO A 33 7.59 4.62 18.45
N ALA A 34 8.18 3.60 17.82
CA ALA A 34 7.67 2.94 16.61
C ALA A 34 6.19 2.49 16.66
N PRO A 35 5.65 2.00 17.80
CA PRO A 35 4.23 1.65 17.92
C PRO A 35 3.27 2.80 17.60
N TRP A 36 3.69 4.06 17.75
CA TRP A 36 2.86 5.20 17.36
C TRP A 36 2.59 5.21 15.85
N LEU A 37 3.63 5.00 15.04
CA LEU A 37 3.49 4.87 13.59
C LEU A 37 2.63 3.65 13.22
N ALA A 38 2.87 2.51 13.90
CA ALA A 38 2.11 1.30 13.68
C ALA A 38 0.59 1.50 13.90
N ASN A 39 0.23 2.16 15.00
CA ASN A 39 -1.17 2.46 15.32
C ASN A 39 -1.79 3.43 14.31
N GLN A 40 -1.05 4.43 13.84
CA GLN A 40 -1.53 5.36 12.82
C GLN A 40 -1.75 4.66 11.47
N VAL A 41 -0.85 3.76 11.06
CA VAL A 41 -1.01 2.95 9.84
C VAL A 41 -2.22 2.01 9.96
N GLY A 42 -2.40 1.38 11.11
CA GLY A 42 -3.56 0.54 11.39
C GLY A 42 -4.88 1.31 11.29
N GLN A 43 -4.96 2.49 11.92
CA GLN A 43 -6.16 3.33 11.86
C GLN A 43 -6.43 3.88 10.46
N ALA A 44 -5.40 4.39 9.78
CA ALA A 44 -5.54 4.97 8.43
C ALA A 44 -5.95 3.93 7.38
N SER A 45 -5.57 2.66 7.57
CA SER A 45 -5.95 1.56 6.68
C SER A 45 -7.26 0.86 7.08
N GLY A 46 -7.96 1.32 8.12
CA GLY A 46 -9.16 0.63 8.63
C GLY A 46 -8.86 -0.77 9.20
N GLY A 47 -7.62 -0.99 9.66
CA GLY A 47 -7.13 -2.25 10.19
C GLY A 47 -6.57 -3.22 9.16
N GLN A 48 -6.67 -2.91 7.85
CA GLN A 48 -6.23 -3.83 6.79
C GLN A 48 -4.71 -3.99 6.72
N VAL A 49 -3.96 -2.95 7.11
CA VAL A 49 -2.51 -2.96 7.15
C VAL A 49 -2.07 -2.76 8.58
N GLN A 50 -1.43 -3.77 9.16
CA GLN A 50 -0.98 -3.76 10.54
C GLN A 50 0.54 -3.91 10.59
N LEU A 51 1.18 -3.10 11.44
CA LEU A 51 2.60 -3.19 11.75
C LEU A 51 2.74 -3.78 13.15
N GLN A 52 2.77 -5.10 13.26
CA GLN A 52 2.83 -5.81 14.53
C GLN A 52 4.27 -5.88 15.05
N ASP A 53 4.44 -6.01 16.37
CA ASP A 53 5.74 -6.06 17.05
C ASP A 53 6.69 -4.92 16.63
N ALA A 54 6.17 -3.69 16.50
CA ALA A 54 6.94 -2.53 16.08
C ALA A 54 8.08 -2.21 17.07
N ARG A 55 9.32 -2.15 16.57
CA ARG A 55 10.53 -1.84 17.33
C ARG A 55 11.22 -0.59 16.78
N GLY A 56 11.91 0.14 17.65
CA GLY A 56 12.64 1.35 17.30
C GLY A 56 11.81 2.62 17.49
N THR A 57 12.07 3.62 16.67
CA THR A 57 11.34 4.90 16.68
C THR A 57 10.47 5.05 15.44
N VAL A 58 9.62 6.07 15.43
CA VAL A 58 8.89 6.48 14.22
C VAL A 58 9.88 6.77 13.08
N TRP A 59 11.04 7.35 13.38
CA TRP A 59 12.05 7.70 12.38
C TRP A 59 12.82 6.52 11.82
N ASN A 60 13.22 5.56 12.67
CA ASN A 60 13.94 4.37 12.22
C ASN A 60 13.43 3.19 13.02
N GLY A 61 12.73 2.28 12.35
CA GLY A 61 12.08 1.17 13.01
C GLY A 61 11.86 -0.04 12.11
N SER A 62 11.33 -1.10 12.70
CA SER A 62 10.94 -2.31 12.00
C SER A 62 9.72 -2.95 12.65
N ALA A 63 8.91 -3.64 11.86
CA ALA A 63 7.71 -4.33 12.30
C ALA A 63 7.42 -5.54 11.42
N GLN A 64 6.60 -6.45 11.93
CA GLN A 64 6.00 -7.52 11.15
C GLN A 64 4.83 -6.93 10.35
N LEU A 65 4.94 -6.87 9.02
CA LEU A 65 3.82 -6.44 8.19
C LEU A 65 2.78 -7.56 8.14
N VAL A 66 1.55 -7.22 8.48
CA VAL A 66 0.40 -8.12 8.46
C VAL A 66 -0.72 -7.47 7.67
N LEU A 67 -1.22 -8.17 6.65
CA LEU A 67 -2.46 -7.81 5.97
C LEU A 67 -3.63 -8.51 6.64
N SER A 68 -4.72 -7.79 6.90
CA SER A 68 -5.92 -8.34 7.53
C SER A 68 -7.20 -7.90 6.80
N GLY A 69 -8.32 -8.58 7.07
CA GLY A 69 -9.63 -8.23 6.49
C GLY A 69 -10.23 -6.94 7.04
N GLY A 70 -9.47 -6.15 7.80
CA GLY A 70 -9.92 -4.93 8.47
C GLY A 70 -10.36 -5.15 9.92
N ALA A 71 -10.90 -4.09 10.53
CA ALA A 71 -11.37 -4.11 11.92
C ALA A 71 -12.42 -5.21 12.16
N GLY A 72 -12.18 -6.07 13.15
CA GLY A 72 -13.07 -7.17 13.51
C GLY A 72 -12.90 -8.45 12.68
N SER A 73 -12.01 -8.47 11.69
CA SER A 73 -11.64 -9.70 10.98
C SER A 73 -10.57 -10.48 11.76
N HIS A 74 -10.71 -11.81 11.75
CA HIS A 74 -9.68 -12.73 12.23
C HIS A 74 -8.71 -13.18 11.13
N ASP A 75 -9.01 -12.83 9.88
CA ASP A 75 -8.14 -13.15 8.75
C ASP A 75 -6.92 -12.24 8.80
N ALA A 76 -5.75 -12.85 8.88
CA ALA A 76 -4.48 -12.14 8.93
C ALA A 76 -3.40 -12.97 8.24
N THR A 77 -2.54 -12.31 7.47
CA THR A 77 -1.37 -12.95 6.87
C THR A 77 -0.16 -12.04 7.03
N ALA A 78 0.87 -12.59 7.65
CA ALA A 78 2.13 -11.89 7.88
C ALA A 78 3.10 -12.10 6.71
N LEU A 79 3.92 -11.10 6.41
CA LEU A 79 5.09 -11.29 5.55
C LEU A 79 6.09 -12.31 6.16
N PRO A 80 6.89 -12.99 5.33
CA PRO A 80 7.94 -13.88 5.84
C PRO A 80 9.02 -13.14 6.65
N THR A 81 9.34 -11.89 6.25
CA THR A 81 10.37 -11.08 6.89
C THR A 81 9.81 -9.75 7.37
N ARG A 82 10.53 -9.10 8.27
CA ARG A 82 10.12 -7.83 8.87
C ARG A 82 10.29 -6.69 7.86
N LEU A 83 9.33 -5.77 7.87
CA LEU A 83 9.44 -4.50 7.17
C LEU A 83 10.23 -3.53 8.04
N SER A 84 11.30 -2.97 7.49
CA SER A 84 12.03 -1.86 8.10
C SER A 84 11.75 -0.56 7.37
N TRP A 85 11.76 0.55 8.11
CA TRP A 85 11.54 1.88 7.57
C TRP A 85 12.54 2.89 8.10
N ARG A 86 12.84 3.89 7.27
CA ARG A 86 13.56 5.10 7.65
C ARG A 86 12.80 6.32 7.16
N LEU A 87 12.29 7.12 8.08
CA LEU A 87 11.63 8.39 7.80
C LEU A 87 12.61 9.54 8.03
N ARG A 88 12.72 10.43 7.04
CA ARG A 88 13.55 11.64 7.11
C ARG A 88 12.70 12.84 6.74
N PRO A 89 12.59 13.87 7.61
CA PRO A 89 11.97 15.12 7.24
C PRO A 89 12.67 15.72 6.01
N ALA A 90 11.88 16.20 5.05
CA ALA A 90 12.36 16.92 3.89
C ALA A 90 11.63 18.26 3.79
N TRP A 91 12.15 19.19 2.98
CA TRP A 91 11.47 20.46 2.76
C TRP A 91 10.09 20.23 2.13
N GLY A 92 9.04 20.56 2.88
CA GLY A 92 7.65 20.38 2.45
C GLY A 92 7.16 18.94 2.40
N GLY A 93 7.84 17.98 3.04
CA GLY A 93 7.43 16.60 3.02
C GLY A 93 8.24 15.64 3.89
N LEU A 94 8.07 14.36 3.61
CA LEU A 94 8.70 13.24 4.30
C LEU A 94 9.28 12.29 3.26
N HIS A 95 10.56 12.00 3.39
CA HIS A 95 11.22 10.92 2.65
C HIS A 95 11.11 9.64 3.47
N VAL A 96 10.63 8.57 2.87
CA VAL A 96 10.42 7.27 3.51
C VAL A 96 11.15 6.22 2.71
N GLU A 97 12.10 5.54 3.33
CA GLU A 97 12.76 4.39 2.74
C GLU A 97 12.19 3.12 3.37
N LEU A 98 11.68 2.20 2.56
CA LEU A 98 11.14 0.91 2.98
C LEU A 98 12.04 -0.21 2.48
N SER A 99 12.32 -1.19 3.33
CA SER A 99 13.02 -2.41 2.91
C SER A 99 12.57 -3.64 3.70
N THR A 100 12.61 -4.79 3.04
CA THR A 100 12.28 -6.09 3.63
C THR A 100 13.01 -7.17 2.84
N GLU A 101 13.64 -8.11 3.53
CA GLU A 101 14.56 -9.09 2.93
C GLU A 101 13.86 -10.02 1.93
N CYS A 102 12.63 -10.46 2.20
CA CYS A 102 11.90 -11.36 1.30
C CYS A 102 11.53 -10.73 -0.03
N CYS A 103 11.29 -9.41 -0.02
CA CYS A 103 10.32 -8.84 -0.95
C CYS A 103 10.76 -7.53 -1.60
N ILE A 104 11.67 -6.78 -0.97
CA ILE A 104 12.19 -5.52 -1.48
C ILE A 104 13.71 -5.65 -1.55
N PRO A 105 14.27 -6.13 -2.69
CA PRO A 105 15.71 -6.37 -2.82
C PRO A 105 16.53 -5.08 -2.77
N THR A 106 15.96 -4.00 -3.32
CA THR A 106 16.52 -2.63 -3.24
C THR A 106 15.54 -1.75 -2.48
N PRO A 107 15.97 -1.03 -1.42
CA PRO A 107 15.09 -0.17 -0.64
C PRO A 107 14.27 0.76 -1.54
N VAL A 108 12.96 0.80 -1.31
CA VAL A 108 12.05 1.66 -2.07
C VAL A 108 11.94 2.99 -1.36
N ALA A 109 12.35 4.05 -2.04
CA ALA A 109 12.16 5.43 -1.58
C ALA A 109 10.74 5.92 -1.94
N LEU A 110 10.10 6.60 -0.99
CA LEU A 110 8.83 7.29 -1.17
C LEU A 110 9.01 8.74 -0.74
N GLU A 111 8.45 9.67 -1.49
CA GLU A 111 8.35 11.07 -1.07
C GLU A 111 6.88 11.42 -0.87
N TRP A 112 6.50 11.63 0.39
CA TRP A 112 5.18 12.10 0.74
C TRP A 112 5.20 13.61 1.02
N ARG A 113 4.32 14.36 0.38
CA ARG A 113 4.19 15.81 0.60
C ARG A 113 2.73 16.13 0.92
N PRO A 114 2.41 16.58 2.15
CA PRO A 114 1.08 17.06 2.47
C PRO A 114 0.80 18.38 1.75
N ARG A 115 -0.46 18.61 1.35
CA ARG A 115 -0.96 19.86 0.77
C ARG A 115 -2.21 20.30 1.53
N TRP A 116 -2.55 21.59 1.47
CA TRP A 116 -3.70 22.16 2.19
C TRP A 116 -5.02 21.40 1.97
N HIS A 117 -5.24 20.87 0.76
CA HIS A 117 -6.41 20.05 0.39
C HIS A 117 -6.03 18.75 -0.33
N GLY A 118 -4.97 18.09 0.15
CA GLY A 118 -4.60 16.79 -0.37
C GLY A 118 -3.18 16.37 -0.05
N ALA A 119 -2.62 15.52 -0.88
CA ALA A 119 -1.26 15.02 -0.72
C ALA A 119 -0.69 14.64 -2.09
N SER A 120 0.63 14.57 -2.16
CA SER A 120 1.31 13.90 -3.26
C SER A 120 2.26 12.85 -2.73
N LEU A 121 2.27 11.69 -3.37
CA LEU A 121 3.17 10.58 -3.08
C LEU A 121 3.95 10.26 -4.35
N ARG A 122 5.27 10.38 -4.31
CA ARG A 122 6.15 9.86 -5.36
C ARG A 122 6.74 8.55 -4.87
N VAL A 123 6.74 7.56 -5.75
CA VAL A 123 7.34 6.25 -5.49
C VAL A 123 8.57 6.14 -6.37
N GLY A 124 9.71 5.80 -5.76
CA GLY A 124 10.95 5.57 -6.47
C GLY A 124 10.83 4.43 -7.48
N ASP A 125 11.62 4.51 -8.53
CA ASP A 125 11.68 3.48 -9.55
C ASP A 125 12.37 2.24 -8.97
N GLY A 126 11.78 1.08 -9.21
CA GLY A 126 12.32 -0.15 -8.67
C GLY A 126 11.45 -1.35 -8.96
N GLN A 127 11.93 -2.49 -8.47
CA GLN A 127 11.22 -3.76 -8.54
C GLN A 127 11.12 -4.35 -7.12
N SER A 128 9.97 -4.92 -6.82
CA SER A 128 9.72 -5.70 -5.61
C SER A 128 8.99 -6.98 -5.96
N GLN A 129 9.15 -8.01 -5.13
CA GLN A 129 8.55 -9.33 -5.31
C GLN A 129 7.80 -9.71 -4.04
N TRP A 130 6.58 -10.21 -4.14
CA TRP A 130 5.74 -10.46 -2.98
C TRP A 130 5.11 -11.84 -3.11
N PRO A 131 5.02 -12.63 -2.02
CA PRO A 131 4.27 -13.87 -2.07
C PRO A 131 2.79 -13.55 -2.25
N ALA A 132 2.13 -14.16 -3.25
CA ALA A 132 0.70 -13.96 -3.50
C ALA A 132 -0.17 -14.35 -2.29
N ALA A 133 0.34 -15.26 -1.44
CA ALA A 133 -0.28 -15.67 -0.20
C ALA A 133 -0.60 -14.49 0.74
N ILE A 134 0.16 -13.38 0.68
CA ILE A 134 -0.11 -12.20 1.51
C ILE A 134 -1.52 -11.64 1.28
N LEU A 135 -2.06 -11.78 0.06
CA LEU A 135 -3.39 -11.28 -0.29
C LEU A 135 -4.49 -12.00 0.48
N SER A 136 -4.27 -13.25 0.92
CA SER A 136 -5.27 -13.99 1.70
C SER A 136 -5.64 -13.30 3.02
N GLY A 137 -4.73 -12.47 3.53
CA GLY A 137 -4.97 -11.63 4.71
C GLY A 137 -6.07 -10.59 4.48
N LEU A 138 -6.27 -10.07 3.27
CA LEU A 138 -7.20 -8.97 2.97
C LEU A 138 -8.70 -9.33 3.09
N GLY A 139 -9.04 -10.52 3.58
CA GLY A 139 -10.42 -10.99 3.71
C GLY A 139 -11.04 -11.40 2.38
N THR A 140 -12.36 -11.35 2.26
CA THR A 140 -13.06 -11.77 1.03
C THR A 140 -12.89 -10.75 -0.10
N PRO A 141 -12.67 -11.18 -1.35
CA PRO A 141 -12.65 -12.57 -1.84
C PRO A 141 -11.29 -13.28 -1.74
N TRP A 142 -10.22 -12.58 -1.37
CA TRP A 142 -8.85 -13.09 -1.41
C TRP A 142 -8.61 -14.28 -0.49
N ASN A 143 -9.18 -14.26 0.72
CA ASN A 143 -9.14 -15.38 1.66
C ASN A 143 -9.81 -16.62 1.06
N THR A 144 -10.94 -16.49 0.36
CA THR A 144 -11.59 -17.64 -0.27
C THR A 144 -10.75 -18.21 -1.42
N LEU A 145 -10.08 -17.33 -2.18
CA LEU A 145 -9.23 -17.76 -3.29
C LEU A 145 -7.94 -18.43 -2.83
N GLN A 146 -7.38 -18.07 -1.68
CA GLN A 146 -6.09 -18.56 -1.15
C GLN A 146 -5.05 -18.66 -2.26
N LEU A 147 -4.76 -17.52 -2.88
CA LEU A 147 -3.85 -17.45 -4.01
C LEU A 147 -2.43 -17.78 -3.56
N ASP A 148 -1.74 -18.56 -4.39
CA ASP A 148 -0.34 -18.92 -4.22
C ASP A 148 0.43 -18.58 -5.50
N GLY A 149 1.73 -18.33 -5.40
CA GLY A 149 2.58 -17.83 -6.50
C GLY A 149 3.31 -16.53 -6.15
N ASP A 150 3.90 -15.91 -7.18
CA ASP A 150 4.82 -14.77 -7.02
C ASP A 150 4.25 -13.50 -7.67
N LEU A 151 4.30 -12.37 -6.96
CA LEU A 151 3.86 -11.07 -7.44
C LEU A 151 5.06 -10.15 -7.63
N ALA A 152 5.42 -9.82 -8.86
CA ALA A 152 6.46 -8.84 -9.15
C ALA A 152 5.83 -7.47 -9.45
N LEU A 153 6.15 -6.45 -8.65
CA LEU A 153 5.74 -5.07 -8.87
C LEU A 153 6.93 -4.25 -9.39
N GLN A 154 6.74 -3.58 -10.50
CA GLN A 154 7.69 -2.62 -11.08
C GLN A 154 7.05 -1.23 -11.13
N THR A 155 7.80 -0.20 -10.76
CA THR A 155 7.37 1.21 -10.80
C THR A 155 8.26 2.02 -11.74
N THR A 156 7.69 3.01 -12.42
CA THR A 156 8.44 3.92 -13.30
C THR A 156 7.84 5.31 -13.26
N ALA A 157 8.60 6.28 -12.74
CA ALA A 157 8.23 7.65 -12.48
C ALA A 157 6.86 7.81 -11.80
N LEU A 158 6.49 6.87 -10.92
CA LEU A 158 5.16 6.81 -10.35
C LEU A 158 4.93 7.97 -9.37
N ALA A 159 4.01 8.86 -9.71
CA ALA A 159 3.57 9.94 -8.84
C ALA A 159 2.05 9.92 -8.73
N LEU A 160 1.56 9.98 -7.50
CA LEU A 160 0.15 9.99 -7.14
C LEU A 160 -0.17 11.34 -6.51
N ASP A 161 -1.15 12.04 -7.04
CA ASP A 161 -1.58 13.35 -6.56
C ASP A 161 -3.07 13.30 -6.25
N TRP A 162 -3.41 13.64 -5.00
CA TRP A 162 -4.77 13.88 -4.55
C TRP A 162 -4.91 15.38 -4.30
N ALA A 163 -5.81 16.04 -5.04
CA ALA A 163 -6.09 17.46 -4.88
C ALA A 163 -7.53 17.76 -5.25
N GLU A 164 -8.23 18.57 -4.44
CA GLU A 164 -9.57 19.09 -4.76
C GLU A 164 -10.59 18.00 -5.18
N GLY A 165 -10.57 16.84 -4.51
CA GLY A 165 -11.48 15.75 -4.85
C GLY A 165 -11.11 14.98 -6.14
N ARG A 166 -9.95 15.26 -6.75
CA ARG A 166 -9.43 14.58 -7.94
C ARG A 166 -8.21 13.74 -7.60
N PHE A 167 -8.12 12.59 -8.25
CA PHE A 167 -6.93 11.74 -8.23
C PHE A 167 -6.28 11.78 -9.60
N THR A 168 -5.00 12.14 -9.64
CA THR A 168 -4.18 12.08 -10.85
C THR A 168 -2.96 11.23 -10.61
N MET A 169 -2.48 10.57 -11.66
CA MET A 169 -1.30 9.72 -11.61
C MET A 169 -0.39 10.08 -12.78
N ALA A 170 0.91 10.17 -12.52
CA ALA A 170 1.95 10.24 -13.55
C ALA A 170 2.84 9.00 -13.49
N GLY A 171 3.53 8.71 -14.59
CA GLY A 171 4.34 7.50 -14.74
C GLY A 171 3.48 6.24 -14.88
N GLY A 172 3.95 5.13 -14.33
CA GLY A 172 3.25 3.86 -14.37
C GLY A 172 3.75 2.85 -13.35
N ALA A 173 2.96 1.80 -13.19
CA ALA A 173 3.34 0.62 -12.43
C ALA A 173 2.85 -0.64 -13.14
N GLN A 174 3.63 -1.71 -13.07
CA GLN A 174 3.29 -3.00 -13.63
C GLN A 174 3.35 -4.04 -12.52
N LEU A 175 2.23 -4.74 -12.31
CA LEU A 175 2.16 -5.88 -11.41
C LEU A 175 2.04 -7.16 -12.25
N THR A 176 3.04 -8.03 -12.17
CA THR A 176 3.04 -9.34 -12.81
C THR A 176 2.83 -10.42 -11.76
N ALA A 177 1.74 -11.18 -11.88
CA ALA A 177 1.49 -12.33 -11.04
C ALA A 177 1.89 -13.61 -11.79
N GLN A 178 2.86 -14.35 -11.28
CA GLN A 178 3.46 -15.51 -11.94
C GLN A 178 3.00 -16.81 -11.29
N ARG A 179 2.67 -17.79 -12.13
CA ARG A 179 2.27 -19.14 -11.71
C ARG A 179 1.20 -19.13 -10.62
N LEU A 180 0.21 -18.24 -10.74
CA LEU A 180 -0.85 -18.14 -9.75
C LEU A 180 -1.58 -19.47 -9.67
N ALA A 181 -1.74 -19.97 -8.45
CA ALA A 181 -2.57 -21.12 -8.13
C ALA A 181 -3.62 -20.70 -7.09
N SER A 182 -4.69 -21.46 -6.98
CA SER A 182 -5.74 -21.24 -5.99
C SER A 182 -6.10 -22.56 -5.34
N ARG A 183 -6.40 -22.56 -4.04
CA ARG A 183 -6.81 -23.80 -3.36
C ARG A 183 -8.16 -24.34 -3.81
N ILE A 184 -9.02 -23.50 -4.39
CA ILE A 184 -10.34 -23.91 -4.87
C ILE A 184 -10.32 -24.53 -6.27
N SER A 185 -9.16 -24.61 -6.92
CA SER A 185 -8.97 -25.34 -8.18
C SER A 185 -7.90 -26.42 -8.01
N THR A 186 -8.12 -27.56 -8.66
CA THR A 186 -7.10 -28.62 -8.78
C THR A 186 -6.03 -28.27 -9.81
N LEU A 187 -6.28 -27.27 -10.68
CA LEU A 187 -5.31 -26.80 -11.67
C LEU A 187 -4.23 -25.95 -11.00
N ARG A 188 -2.98 -26.39 -11.16
CA ARG A 188 -1.80 -25.70 -10.67
C ARG A 188 -0.72 -25.70 -11.75
N PRO A 189 -0.29 -24.54 -12.26
CA PRO A 189 -0.85 -23.19 -12.03
C PRO A 189 -2.17 -22.95 -12.79
N LEU A 190 -2.94 -21.94 -12.36
CA LEU A 190 -4.06 -21.37 -13.12
C LEU A 190 -3.56 -20.57 -14.32
N GLY A 191 -2.49 -19.80 -14.12
CA GLY A 191 -1.86 -18.96 -15.13
C GLY A 191 -0.94 -17.88 -14.57
N SER A 192 -0.38 -17.08 -15.46
CA SER A 192 0.38 -15.88 -15.15
C SER A 192 -0.32 -14.67 -15.78
N TYR A 193 -0.36 -13.57 -15.05
CA TYR A 193 -1.16 -12.39 -15.37
C TYR A 193 -0.34 -11.12 -15.25
N ARG A 194 -0.78 -10.08 -15.95
CA ARG A 194 -0.19 -8.76 -15.89
C ARG A 194 -1.27 -7.71 -15.69
N VAL A 195 -1.01 -6.80 -14.76
CA VAL A 195 -1.78 -5.60 -14.52
C VAL A 195 -0.89 -4.40 -14.79
N ASP A 196 -1.25 -3.61 -15.79
CA ASP A 196 -0.56 -2.37 -16.14
C ASP A 196 -1.37 -1.17 -15.65
N LEU A 197 -0.74 -0.32 -14.85
CA LEU A 197 -1.25 0.97 -14.39
C LEU A 197 -0.54 2.07 -15.16
N THR A 198 -1.29 2.82 -15.96
CA THR A 198 -0.74 3.91 -16.78
C THR A 198 -1.29 5.25 -16.31
N GLY A 199 -0.39 6.18 -15.99
CA GLY A 199 -0.72 7.54 -15.60
C GLY A 199 -1.29 8.36 -16.76
N GLY A 200 -1.83 9.53 -16.43
CA GLY A 200 -2.49 10.45 -17.34
C GLY A 200 -3.57 11.26 -16.63
N ALA A 201 -4.29 12.10 -17.39
CA ALA A 201 -5.42 12.88 -16.86
C ALA A 201 -6.53 12.00 -16.28
N SER A 202 -6.73 10.82 -16.89
CA SER A 202 -7.55 9.73 -16.35
C SER A 202 -6.68 8.50 -16.25
N PRO A 203 -6.15 8.17 -15.06
CA PRO A 203 -5.33 6.97 -14.86
C PRO A 203 -6.09 5.73 -15.36
N ARG A 204 -5.36 4.80 -15.98
CA ARG A 204 -5.94 3.59 -16.56
C ARG A 204 -5.32 2.33 -15.97
N VAL A 205 -6.12 1.29 -15.86
CA VAL A 205 -5.67 -0.06 -15.50
C VAL A 205 -6.03 -1.05 -16.59
N GLN A 206 -5.09 -1.91 -16.97
CA GLN A 206 -5.28 -2.99 -17.92
C GLN A 206 -4.92 -4.31 -17.26
N LEU A 207 -5.78 -5.32 -17.37
CA LEU A 207 -5.53 -6.69 -16.94
C LEU A 207 -5.41 -7.57 -18.19
N SER A 208 -4.37 -8.40 -18.24
CA SER A 208 -4.15 -9.37 -19.32
C SER A 208 -3.58 -10.69 -18.79
N THR A 209 -3.83 -11.75 -19.55
CA THR A 209 -3.24 -13.07 -19.32
C THR A 209 -1.97 -13.20 -20.13
N LEU A 210 -0.90 -13.59 -19.47
CA LEU A 210 0.37 -13.92 -20.11
C LEU A 210 0.37 -15.39 -20.57
N GLU A 211 -0.12 -16.28 -19.71
CA GLU A 211 -0.19 -17.72 -19.95
C GLU A 211 -1.19 -18.37 -18.99
N GLY A 212 -1.68 -19.56 -19.31
CA GLY A 212 -2.49 -20.39 -18.40
C GLY A 212 -3.88 -20.76 -18.91
N ALA A 213 -4.53 -21.64 -18.17
CA ALA A 213 -5.86 -22.14 -18.49
C ALA A 213 -6.98 -21.14 -18.14
N LEU A 214 -6.79 -20.34 -17.10
CA LEU A 214 -7.72 -19.27 -16.75
C LEU A 214 -7.32 -17.99 -17.50
N GLN A 215 -8.17 -17.57 -18.42
CA GLN A 215 -8.02 -16.38 -19.25
C GLN A 215 -8.74 -15.20 -18.59
N LEU A 216 -7.97 -14.23 -18.12
CA LEU A 216 -8.41 -12.95 -17.57
C LEU A 216 -8.04 -11.80 -18.51
N LYS A 217 -8.99 -10.92 -18.78
CA LYS A 217 -8.75 -9.66 -19.47
C LYS A 217 -9.68 -8.59 -18.95
N GLY A 218 -9.22 -7.35 -18.91
CA GLY A 218 -10.06 -6.25 -18.48
C GLY A 218 -9.40 -4.90 -18.61
N ASN A 219 -10.20 -3.87 -18.49
CA ASN A 219 -9.77 -2.49 -18.52
C ASN A 219 -10.58 -1.67 -17.53
N GLY A 220 -9.92 -0.68 -16.95
CA GLY A 220 -10.57 0.28 -16.08
C GLY A 220 -9.91 1.65 -16.15
N GLN A 221 -10.61 2.63 -15.61
CA GLN A 221 -10.15 3.99 -15.51
C GLN A 221 -10.68 4.65 -14.24
N TRP A 222 -9.93 5.60 -13.71
CA TRP A 222 -10.40 6.43 -12.61
C TRP A 222 -11.33 7.52 -13.14
N VAL A 223 -12.49 7.66 -12.50
CA VAL A 223 -13.43 8.76 -12.71
C VAL A 223 -13.57 9.50 -11.37
N GLY A 224 -12.93 10.67 -11.27
CA GLY A 224 -12.73 11.35 -10.00
C GLY A 224 -11.80 10.53 -9.09
N GLN A 225 -12.33 10.02 -7.97
CA GLN A 225 -11.60 9.15 -7.04
C GLN A 225 -11.98 7.67 -7.15
N ARG A 226 -13.00 7.32 -7.94
CA ARG A 226 -13.50 5.94 -8.04
C ARG A 226 -12.92 5.25 -9.26
N LEU A 227 -12.45 4.01 -9.08
CA LEU A 227 -12.06 3.13 -10.18
C LEU A 227 -13.31 2.50 -10.80
N ARG A 228 -13.52 2.70 -12.10
CA ARG A 228 -14.49 1.95 -12.91
C ARG A 228 -13.73 0.90 -13.70
N PHE A 229 -13.91 -0.37 -13.35
CA PHE A 229 -13.23 -1.49 -13.99
C PHE A 229 -14.23 -2.50 -14.53
N THR A 230 -13.98 -2.97 -15.75
CA THR A 230 -14.72 -4.05 -16.38
C THR A 230 -13.73 -5.09 -16.90
N GLY A 231 -13.96 -6.34 -16.53
CA GLY A 231 -13.17 -7.47 -17.01
C GLY A 231 -14.04 -8.68 -17.32
N GLU A 232 -13.46 -9.63 -18.04
CA GLU A 232 -13.99 -10.94 -18.26
C GLU A 232 -12.97 -12.01 -17.85
N ALA A 233 -13.48 -13.08 -17.26
CA ALA A 233 -12.78 -14.31 -16.98
C ALA A 233 -13.39 -15.44 -17.81
N SER A 234 -12.56 -16.26 -18.43
CA SER A 234 -12.99 -17.46 -19.14
C SER A 234 -11.96 -18.58 -18.97
N ALA A 235 -12.36 -19.80 -19.23
CA ALA A 235 -11.45 -20.94 -19.27
C ALA A 235 -10.96 -21.19 -20.70
N ALA A 236 -9.78 -21.77 -20.85
CA ALA A 236 -9.37 -22.39 -22.11
C ALA A 236 -10.33 -23.55 -22.46
N PRO A 237 -10.59 -23.82 -23.75
CA PRO A 237 -11.61 -24.79 -24.18
C PRO A 237 -11.44 -26.21 -23.60
N ASP A 238 -10.19 -26.62 -23.34
CA ASP A 238 -9.86 -27.94 -22.78
C ASP A 238 -9.99 -28.01 -21.25
N ARG A 239 -10.22 -26.88 -20.57
CA ARG A 239 -10.20 -26.74 -19.10
C ARG A 239 -11.46 -26.14 -18.49
N GLU A 240 -12.55 -26.00 -19.25
CA GLU A 240 -13.80 -25.41 -18.77
C GLU A 240 -14.36 -26.12 -17.53
N ALA A 241 -14.43 -27.46 -17.53
CA ALA A 241 -14.98 -28.22 -16.40
C ALA A 241 -14.19 -28.03 -15.10
N ALA A 242 -12.85 -27.95 -15.20
CA ALA A 242 -11.97 -27.77 -14.05
C ALA A 242 -12.00 -26.35 -13.46
N LEU A 243 -12.43 -25.36 -14.26
CA LEU A 243 -12.49 -23.94 -13.87
C LEU A 243 -13.92 -23.45 -13.61
N ALA A 244 -14.95 -24.27 -13.86
CA ALA A 244 -16.34 -23.90 -13.72
C ALA A 244 -16.69 -23.36 -12.31
N ASN A 245 -16.19 -24.01 -11.26
CA ASN A 245 -16.42 -23.56 -9.88
C ASN A 245 -15.74 -22.21 -9.59
N LEU A 246 -14.51 -22.03 -10.06
CA LEU A 246 -13.74 -20.80 -9.88
C LEU A 246 -14.43 -19.62 -10.60
N LEU A 247 -14.88 -19.83 -11.84
CA LEU A 247 -15.58 -18.81 -12.63
C LEU A 247 -16.88 -18.34 -11.96
N ASN A 248 -17.57 -19.20 -11.21
CA ASN A 248 -18.77 -18.83 -10.46
C ASN A 248 -18.47 -17.91 -9.27
N ILE A 249 -17.27 -17.98 -8.71
CA ILE A 249 -16.85 -17.18 -7.53
C ILE A 249 -16.30 -15.82 -7.95
N ILE A 250 -15.57 -15.75 -9.08
CA ILE A 250 -14.88 -14.53 -9.52
C ILE A 250 -15.83 -13.43 -10.00
N GLY A 251 -16.97 -13.79 -10.61
CA GLY A 251 -17.86 -12.80 -11.19
C GLY A 251 -19.21 -13.37 -11.59
N ARG A 252 -20.07 -12.51 -12.15
CA ARG A 252 -21.39 -12.93 -12.61
C ARG A 252 -21.25 -13.71 -13.92
N ARG A 253 -21.76 -14.95 -13.96
CA ARG A 253 -21.75 -15.75 -15.19
C ARG A 253 -22.52 -15.08 -16.32
N ASN A 254 -21.94 -15.17 -17.50
CA ASN A 254 -22.56 -14.91 -18.79
C ASN A 254 -22.11 -16.01 -19.76
N GLY A 255 -22.86 -17.12 -19.81
CA GLY A 255 -22.51 -18.31 -20.56
C GLY A 255 -21.20 -18.95 -20.06
N ALA A 256 -20.23 -19.14 -20.96
CA ALA A 256 -18.89 -19.69 -20.65
C ALA A 256 -17.93 -18.66 -20.02
N ARG A 257 -18.35 -17.39 -19.89
CA ARG A 257 -17.53 -16.29 -19.32
C ARG A 257 -18.11 -15.82 -18.00
N SER A 258 -17.28 -15.20 -17.18
CA SER A 258 -17.67 -14.51 -15.97
C SER A 258 -17.27 -13.04 -16.06
N ILE A 259 -18.23 -12.16 -15.83
CA ILE A 259 -18.03 -10.71 -15.91
C ILE A 259 -17.66 -10.17 -14.52
N ILE A 260 -16.61 -9.37 -14.49
CA ILE A 260 -16.08 -8.70 -13.30
C ILE A 260 -16.32 -7.21 -13.48
N THR A 261 -17.05 -6.59 -12.54
CA THR A 261 -17.29 -5.14 -12.55
C THR A 261 -16.99 -4.55 -11.18
N ILE A 262 -16.21 -3.48 -11.14
CA ILE A 262 -15.88 -2.71 -9.93
C ILE A 262 -16.23 -1.25 -10.20
N GLY A 263 -16.92 -0.58 -9.26
CA GLY A 263 -17.35 0.80 -9.43
C GLY A 263 -17.85 1.47 -8.16
#